data_AF-A0A7Z0CQQ4-F1
#
_entry.id   AF-A0A7Z0CQQ4-F1
#
_cell.length_a   1.000
_cell.length_b   1.000
_cell.length_c   1.000
_cell.angle_alpha   90.00
_cell.angle_beta   90.00
_cell.angle_gamma   90.00
#
_symmetry.space_group_name_H-M   'P 1'
#
loop_
_entity.id
_entity.type
_entity.pdbx_description
1 polymer ?
#
loop_
_entity_poly.entity_id
_entity_poly.type
_entity_poly.pdbx_seq_one_letter_code
_entity_poly.pdbx_strand_id
1 'polypeptide(L)' 'MGREPADDERISERAELLPEEVEAGSEDPRAQAEAILDDSDERVDDPEGTRRESSQTPGPD' A
#
# COMPACT_ATOMS: atom_id res chain seq x y z
N MET A 1 -6.93 -2.00 -17.18
CA MET A 1 -5.52 -2.37 -17.38
C MET A 1 -5.30 -3.64 -16.58
N GLY A 2 -4.73 -4.69 -17.18
CA GLY A 2 -4.35 -5.87 -16.41
C GLY A 2 -3.12 -5.56 -15.57
N ARG A 3 -3.00 -6.23 -14.41
CA ARG A 3 -1.83 -6.12 -13.52
C ARG A 3 -0.54 -6.32 -14.30
N GLU A 4 0.40 -5.40 -14.18
CA GLU A 4 1.67 -5.48 -14.90
C GLU A 4 2.60 -6.50 -14.20
N PRO A 5 3.48 -7.20 -14.93
CA PRO A 5 4.39 -8.17 -14.32
C PRO A 5 5.33 -7.54 -13.27
N ALA A 6 5.61 -6.24 -13.38
CA ALA A 6 6.34 -5.50 -12.36
C ALA A 6 5.55 -5.34 -11.05
N ASP A 7 4.22 -5.23 -11.13
CA ASP A 7 3.35 -5.15 -9.95
C ASP A 7 3.31 -6.50 -9.24
N ASP A 8 3.30 -7.60 -10.00
CA ASP A 8 3.35 -8.95 -9.46
C ASP A 8 4.61 -9.25 -8.65
N GLU A 9 5.76 -8.76 -9.12
CA GLU A 9 7.05 -8.89 -8.42
C GLU A 9 7.04 -8.05 -7.15
N ARG A 10 6.66 -6.77 -7.24
CA ARG A 10 6.55 -5.85 -6.09
C ARG A 10 5.62 -6.39 -4.99
N ILE A 11 4.47 -6.93 -5.39
CA ILE A 11 3.49 -7.52 -4.46
C ILE A 11 4.04 -8.81 -3.84
N SER A 12 4.75 -9.63 -4.62
CA SER A 12 5.35 -10.86 -4.08
C SER A 12 6.42 -10.56 -3.04
N GLU A 13 7.28 -9.57 -3.28
CA GLU A 13 8.30 -9.12 -2.32
C GLU A 13 7.68 -8.54 -1.04
N ARG A 14 6.66 -7.67 -1.17
CA ARG A 14 5.99 -7.06 -0.01
C ARG A 14 5.13 -8.06 0.79
N ALA A 15 4.60 -9.10 0.15
CA ALA A 15 3.80 -10.13 0.79
C ALA A 15 4.62 -11.06 1.69
N GLU A 16 5.96 -10.94 1.69
CA GLU A 16 6.80 -11.60 2.69
C GLU A 16 6.52 -11.01 4.08
N LEU A 17 5.82 -11.77 4.92
CA LEU A 17 5.44 -11.34 6.26
C LEU A 17 6.64 -11.25 7.20
N LEU A 18 6.69 -10.17 7.98
CA LEU A 18 7.55 -10.08 9.16
C LEU A 18 7.01 -10.99 10.29
N PRO A 19 7.85 -11.45 11.24
CA PRO A 19 7.39 -12.26 12.37
C PRO A 19 6.21 -11.63 13.13
N GLU A 20 6.21 -10.31 13.31
CA GLU A 20 5.14 -9.57 13.95
C GLU A 20 3.83 -9.60 13.16
N GLU A 21 3.90 -9.58 11.83
CA GLU A 21 2.72 -9.67 10.94
C GLU A 21 2.15 -11.09 10.89
N VAL A 22 3.01 -12.11 11.06
CA VAL A 22 2.59 -13.51 11.24
C VAL A 22 1.85 -13.67 12.58
N GLU A 23 2.38 -13.11 13.66
CA GLU A 23 1.75 -13.15 14.99
C GLU A 23 0.41 -12.40 15.01
N ALA A 24 0.30 -11.29 14.27
CA ALA A 24 -0.94 -10.55 14.09
C ALA A 24 -1.99 -11.30 13.26
N GLY A 25 -1.58 -12.33 12.50
CA GLY A 25 -2.47 -13.20 11.72
C GLY A 25 -2.97 -12.57 10.42
N SER A 26 -2.08 -12.07 9.57
CA SER A 26 -2.45 -11.58 8.23
C SER A 26 -3.10 -12.69 7.39
N GLU A 27 -4.40 -12.54 7.09
CA GLU A 27 -5.22 -13.57 6.42
C GLU A 27 -4.87 -13.73 4.93
N ASP A 28 -4.49 -12.65 4.26
CA ASP A 28 -4.03 -12.64 2.87
C ASP A 28 -2.90 -11.60 2.69
N PRO A 29 -1.64 -12.03 2.84
CA PRO A 29 -0.48 -11.15 2.68
C PRO A 29 -0.35 -10.53 1.29
N ARG A 30 -0.86 -11.21 0.24
CA ARG A 30 -0.81 -10.68 -1.13
C ARG A 30 -1.85 -9.59 -1.33
N ALA A 31 -3.08 -9.80 -0.86
CA ALA A 31 -4.11 -8.77 -0.92
C ALA A 31 -3.74 -7.54 -0.09
N GLN A 32 -3.13 -7.77 1.09
CA GLN A 32 -2.59 -6.69 1.91
C GLN A 32 -1.47 -5.92 1.20
N ALA A 33 -0.52 -6.63 0.58
CA ALA A 33 0.58 -6.01 -0.16
C ALA A 33 0.09 -5.20 -1.37
N GLU A 34 -0.90 -5.71 -2.11
CA GLU A 34 -1.54 -5.00 -3.22
C GLU A 34 -2.18 -3.69 -2.76
N ALA A 35 -3.02 -3.74 -1.72
CA ALA A 35 -3.68 -2.53 -1.20
C ALA A 35 -2.68 -1.47 -0.70
N ILE A 36 -1.58 -1.89 -0.08
CA ILE A 36 -0.53 -0.98 0.41
C ILE A 36 0.21 -0.33 -0.76
N LEU A 37 0.54 -1.10 -1.80
CA LEU A 37 1.26 -0.59 -2.96
C LEU A 37 0.38 0.35 -3.79
N ASP A 38 -0.91 0.03 -3.98
CA ASP A 38 -1.87 0.91 -4.64
C ASP A 38 -1.98 2.27 -3.91
N ASP A 39 -2.16 2.26 -2.58
CA ASP A 39 -2.19 3.49 -1.75
C ASP A 39 -0.86 4.27 -1.79
N SER A 40 0.26 3.56 -1.88
CA SER A 40 1.58 4.19 -1.94
C SER A 40 1.83 4.83 -3.30
N ASP A 41 1.48 4.14 -4.39
CA ASP A 41 1.60 4.66 -5.76
C ASP A 41 0.69 5.89 -5.91
N GLU A 42 -0.54 5.87 -5.39
CA GLU A 42 -1.43 7.04 -5.39
C GLU A 42 -0.83 8.24 -4.64
N ARG A 43 -0.23 8.02 -3.47
CA ARG A 43 0.43 9.10 -2.70
C ARG A 43 1.69 9.64 -3.37
N VAL A 44 2.36 8.84 -4.18
CA VAL A 44 3.53 9.27 -4.96
C VAL A 44 3.08 10.07 -6.18
N ASP A 45 2.03 9.64 -6.87
CA ASP A 45 1.51 10.28 -8.07
C ASP A 45 0.72 11.56 -7.78
N ASP A 46 -0.09 11.57 -6.71
CA ASP A 46 -0.84 12.74 -6.22
C ASP A 46 -0.68 12.95 -4.70
N PRO A 47 0.48 13.47 -4.27
CA PRO A 47 0.72 13.73 -2.86
C PRO A 47 -0.18 14.84 -2.30
N GLU A 48 -0.66 15.78 -3.11
CA GLU A 48 -1.53 16.85 -2.58
C GLU A 48 -3.00 16.42 -2.47
N GLY A 49 -3.51 15.64 -3.43
CA GLY A 49 -4.86 15.07 -3.39
C GLY A 49 -5.02 14.15 -2.18
N THR A 50 -4.14 13.17 -2.04
CA THR A 50 -4.17 12.21 -0.92
C THR A 50 -4.03 12.88 0.45
N ARG A 51 -3.25 13.97 0.56
CA ARG A 51 -3.16 14.78 1.79
C ARG A 51 -4.45 15.53 2.12
N ARG A 52 -5.15 16.07 1.12
CA ARG A 52 -6.43 16.78 1.32
C ARG A 52 -7.54 15.85 1.82
N GLU A 53 -7.49 14.58 1.42
CA GLU A 53 -8.46 13.55 1.83
C GLU A 53 -8.12 12.93 3.21
N SER A 54 -6.85 13.01 3.61
CA SER A 54 -6.37 12.50 4.89
C SER A 54 -6.86 13.33 6.07
N SER A 55 -7.59 12.71 7.00
CA SER A 55 -8.00 13.31 8.28
C SER A 55 -6.84 13.52 9.28
N GLN A 56 -5.67 12.93 8.99
CA GLN A 56 -4.49 12.94 9.84
C GLN A 56 -3.53 14.12 9.60
N THR A 57 -3.69 14.86 8.49
CA THR A 57 -2.85 16.02 8.18
C THR A 57 -3.70 17.29 8.19
N PRO A 58 -3.52 18.21 9.16
CA PRO A 58 -4.13 19.53 9.07
C PRO A 58 -3.71 20.19 7.75
N GLY A 59 -4.66 20.75 7.01
CA GLY A 59 -4.37 21.50 5.78
C GLY A 59 -3.39 22.66 6.04
N PRO A 60 -2.73 23.22 5.00
CA PRO A 60 -1.86 24.37 5.19
C PRO A 60 -2.66 25.53 5.83
N ASP A 61 -2.12 26.10 6.90
CA ASP A 61 -2.64 27.32 7.54
C ASP A 61 -2.67 28.52 6.58
#